data_AF-A0AAW1ZDQ5-F1
#
_entry.id   AF-A0AAW1ZDQ5-F1
#
_cell.length_a   1.000
_cell.length_b   1.000
_cell.length_c   1.000
_cell.angle_alpha   90.00
_cell.angle_beta   90.00
_cell.angle_gamma   90.00
#
_symmetry.space_group_name_H-M   'P 1'
#
loop_
_entity.id
_entity.type
_entity.pdbx_description
1 polymer ?
#
loop_
_entity_poly.entity_id
_entity_poly.type
_entity_poly.pdbx_seq_one_letter_code
_entity_poly.pdbx_strand_id
1 'polypeptide(L)'
;MESYYKLCVLITLVVSGYIAKNYLNRLYGLPKQTSSDTERRSSAMSLRLKEMQQFFGLTVTGKLNEETLELMKKSRCGVPDIVAYSTFAGDYKWKKHDLTYR
;
A
#
# COMPACT_ATOMS: atom_id res chain seq x y z
N MET A 1 -22.43 -25.95 -11.36
CA MET A 1 -21.15 -25.86 -10.63
C MET A 1 -20.25 -24.73 -11.12
N GLU A 2 -20.09 -24.56 -12.43
CA GLU A 2 -19.17 -23.56 -12.99
C GLU A 2 -19.54 -22.10 -12.76
N SER A 3 -20.84 -21.78 -12.63
CA SER A 3 -21.32 -20.40 -12.46
C SER A 3 -20.86 -19.78 -11.13
N TYR A 4 -20.93 -20.53 -10.02
CA TYR A 4 -20.49 -20.02 -8.73
C TYR A 4 -18.96 -19.92 -8.62
N TYR A 5 -18.21 -20.78 -9.34
CA TYR A 5 -16.76 -20.72 -9.34
C TYR A 5 -16.27 -19.50 -10.12
N LYS A 6 -16.88 -19.23 -11.28
CA LYS A 6 -16.65 -17.98 -12.03
C LYS A 6 -17.01 -16.75 -11.20
N LEU A 7 -18.13 -16.77 -10.48
CA LEU A 7 -18.51 -15.68 -9.58
C LEU A 7 -17.50 -15.49 -8.44
N CYS A 8 -17.04 -16.57 -7.81
CA CYS A 8 -16.04 -16.52 -6.73
C CYS A 8 -14.69 -15.99 -7.21
N VAL A 9 -14.23 -16.41 -8.39
CA VAL A 9 -13.00 -15.90 -9.02
C VAL A 9 -13.12 -14.42 -9.34
N LEU A 10 -14.25 -13.96 -9.87
CA LEU A 10 -14.47 -12.53 -10.13
C LEU A 10 -14.50 -11.70 -8.84
N ILE A 11 -15.20 -12.19 -7.80
CA ILE A 11 -15.26 -11.51 -6.50
C ILE A 11 -13.87 -11.42 -5.87
N THR A 12 -13.10 -12.52 -5.86
CA THR A 12 -11.74 -12.54 -5.29
C THR A 12 -10.78 -11.61 -6.05
N LEU A 13 -10.86 -11.55 -7.38
CA LEU A 13 -10.08 -10.62 -8.19
C LEU A 13 -10.43 -9.16 -7.87
N VAL A 14 -11.71 -8.82 -7.79
CA VAL A 14 -12.16 -7.46 -7.44
C VAL A 14 -11.72 -7.07 -6.03
N VAL A 15 -11.86 -7.98 -5.06
CA VAL A 15 -11.46 -7.75 -3.66
C VAL A 15 -9.94 -7.58 -3.54
N SER A 16 -9.15 -8.41 -4.22
CA SER A 16 -7.68 -8.32 -4.18
C SER A 16 -7.17 -6.98 -4.73
N GLY A 17 -7.75 -6.51 -5.85
CA GLY A 17 -7.44 -5.21 -6.43
C GLY A 17 -7.83 -4.05 -5.51
N TYR A 18 -8.97 -4.16 -4.81
CA TYR A 18 -9.40 -3.15 -3.83
C TYR A 18 -8.45 -3.06 -2.64
N ILE A 19 -8.02 -4.20 -2.07
CA ILE A 19 -7.07 -4.26 -0.96
C ILE A 19 -5.76 -3.59 -1.35
N ALA A 20 -5.18 -3.98 -2.49
CA ALA A 20 -3.88 -3.45 -2.93
C ALA A 20 -3.93 -1.93 -3.15
N LYS A 21 -5.00 -1.44 -3.79
CA LYS A 21 -5.18 -0.01 -4.05
C LYS A 21 -5.29 0.80 -2.75
N ASN A 22 -6.09 0.34 -1.80
CA ASN A 22 -6.24 1.02 -0.51
C ASN A 22 -4.94 1.00 0.30
N TYR A 23 -4.22 -0.12 0.28
CA TYR A 23 -2.95 -0.27 0.97
C TYR A 23 -1.92 0.75 0.46
N LEU A 24 -1.71 0.78 -0.85
CA LEU A 24 -0.74 1.69 -1.48
C LEU A 24 -1.15 3.16 -1.39
N ASN A 25 -2.46 3.45 -1.40
CA ASN A 25 -2.94 4.82 -1.15
C ASN A 25 -2.60 5.30 0.26
N ARG A 26 -2.81 4.48 1.29
CA ARG A 26 -2.60 4.87 2.68
C ARG A 26 -1.13 4.96 3.08
N LEU A 27 -0.30 4.04 2.56
CA LEU A 27 1.03 3.78 3.11
C LEU A 27 2.16 4.18 2.15
N TYR A 28 1.85 4.28 0.86
CA TYR A 28 2.79 4.61 -0.22
C TYR A 28 2.35 5.83 -1.04
N GLY A 29 1.33 6.58 -0.59
CA GLY A 29 0.91 7.83 -1.23
C GLY A 29 0.47 7.67 -2.69
N LEU A 30 -0.17 6.54 -3.05
CA LEU A 30 -0.78 6.39 -4.37
C LEU A 30 -1.90 7.45 -4.53
N PRO A 31 -1.84 8.34 -5.54
CA PRO A 31 -2.81 9.42 -5.69
C PRO A 31 -4.24 8.90 -5.87
N LYS A 32 -5.21 9.57 -5.20
CA LYS A 32 -6.64 9.27 -5.35
C LYS A 32 -7.09 9.70 -6.75
N GLN A 33 -7.99 8.91 -7.34
CA GLN A 33 -8.41 9.04 -8.73
C GLN A 33 -8.82 10.48 -9.11
N THR A 34 -8.09 11.09 -10.04
CA THR A 34 -8.52 12.25 -10.83
C THR A 34 -8.61 11.82 -12.30
N SER A 35 -9.50 12.44 -13.05
CA SER A 35 -10.23 11.85 -14.19
C SER A 35 -9.46 11.65 -15.51
N SER A 36 -8.13 11.74 -15.60
CA SER A 36 -7.51 11.98 -16.92
C SER A 36 -6.54 10.97 -17.54
N ASP A 37 -6.09 9.86 -16.92
CA ASP A 37 -5.25 8.89 -17.67
C ASP A 37 -5.21 7.46 -17.08
N THR A 38 -5.56 6.43 -17.86
CA THR A 38 -5.46 5.01 -17.44
C THR A 38 -4.01 4.51 -17.38
N GLU A 39 -3.19 4.88 -18.36
CA GLU A 39 -1.82 4.41 -18.46
C GLU A 39 -0.94 4.93 -17.32
N ARG A 40 -1.08 6.23 -16.98
CA ARG A 40 -0.39 6.83 -15.83
C ARG A 40 -0.79 6.19 -14.49
N ARG A 41 -2.00 5.66 -14.38
CA ARG A 41 -2.48 4.94 -13.19
C ARG A 41 -1.83 3.57 -13.06
N SER A 42 -1.77 2.83 -14.16
CA SER A 42 -1.10 1.52 -14.20
C SER A 42 0.38 1.67 -13.85
N SER A 43 1.05 2.68 -14.41
CA SER A 43 2.46 2.97 -14.11
C SER A 43 2.67 3.39 -12.65
N ALA A 44 1.81 4.24 -12.09
CA ALA A 44 1.89 4.65 -10.68
C ALA A 44 1.65 3.48 -9.72
N MET A 45 0.67 2.62 -10.00
CA MET A 45 0.39 1.42 -9.22
C MET A 45 1.59 0.47 -9.23
N SER A 46 2.17 0.21 -10.41
CA SER A 46 3.34 -0.65 -10.54
C SER A 46 4.54 -0.08 -9.80
N LEU A 47 4.76 1.25 -9.86
CA LEU A 47 5.83 1.91 -9.12
C LEU A 47 5.68 1.73 -7.61
N ARG A 48 4.50 2.01 -7.05
CA ARG A 48 4.24 1.84 -5.61
C ARG A 48 4.34 0.38 -5.16
N LEU A 49 3.96 -0.56 -6.02
CA LEU A 49 4.16 -2.00 -5.75
C LEU A 49 5.65 -2.36 -5.68
N LYS A 50 6.49 -1.80 -6.54
CA LYS A 50 7.94 -2.05 -6.50
C LYS A 50 8.56 -1.50 -5.22
N GLU A 51 8.20 -0.28 -4.81
CA GLU A 51 8.66 0.33 -3.56
C GLU A 51 8.27 -0.53 -2.35
N MET A 52 7.02 -1.00 -2.32
CA MET A 52 6.52 -1.87 -1.26
C MET A 52 7.23 -3.21 -1.21
N GLN A 53 7.39 -3.87 -2.38
CA GLN A 53 8.11 -5.13 -2.47
C GLN A 53 9.57 -4.98 -2.01
N GLN A 54 10.23 -3.88 -2.38
CA GLN A 54 11.57 -3.58 -1.94
C GLN A 54 11.65 -3.35 -0.42
N PHE A 55 10.70 -2.63 0.17
CA PHE A 55 10.65 -2.36 1.62
C PHE A 55 10.55 -3.65 2.44
N PHE A 56 9.72 -4.60 2.00
CA PHE A 56 9.52 -5.88 2.68
C PHE A 56 10.51 -6.97 2.25
N GLY A 57 11.47 -6.67 1.35
CA GLY A 57 12.44 -7.65 0.86
C GLY A 57 11.82 -8.76 -0.02
N LEU A 58 10.66 -8.49 -0.63
CA LEU A 58 10.02 -9.39 -1.59
C LEU A 58 10.69 -9.30 -2.96
N THR A 59 10.39 -10.26 -3.83
CA THR A 59 10.81 -10.18 -5.23
C THR A 59 10.13 -8.99 -5.93
N VAL A 60 10.94 -8.04 -6.40
CA VAL A 60 10.46 -6.80 -7.03
C VAL A 60 9.96 -7.10 -8.45
N THR A 61 8.65 -7.27 -8.58
CA THR A 61 7.96 -7.54 -9.86
C THR A 61 7.15 -6.34 -10.35
N GLY A 62 6.70 -5.47 -9.43
CA GLY A 62 5.77 -4.39 -9.71
C GLY A 62 4.37 -4.88 -10.10
N LYS A 63 4.05 -6.15 -9.80
CA LYS A 63 2.75 -6.79 -10.02
C LYS A 63 2.21 -7.30 -8.70
N LEU A 64 0.89 -7.41 -8.60
CA LEU A 64 0.24 -8.04 -7.45
C LEU A 64 0.39 -9.55 -7.57
N ASN A 65 1.19 -10.16 -6.70
CA ASN A 65 1.31 -11.60 -6.53
C ASN A 65 0.68 -12.04 -5.20
N GLU A 66 0.53 -13.35 -5.01
CA GLU A 66 -0.10 -13.92 -3.82
C GLU A 66 0.65 -13.56 -2.53
N GLU A 67 1.98 -13.67 -2.55
CA GLU A 67 2.85 -13.28 -1.43
C GLU A 67 2.67 -11.81 -1.01
N THR A 68 2.64 -10.88 -1.98
CA THR A 68 2.38 -9.45 -1.74
C THR A 68 0.99 -9.27 -1.14
N LEU A 69 -0.02 -9.99 -1.64
CA LEU A 69 -1.39 -9.87 -1.16
C LEU A 69 -1.56 -10.42 0.26
N GLU A 70 -0.93 -11.53 0.58
CA GLU A 70 -0.90 -12.09 1.94
C GLU A 70 -0.27 -11.12 2.93
N LEU A 71 0.84 -10.47 2.54
CA LEU A 71 1.48 -9.45 3.35
C LEU A 71 0.56 -8.23 3.55
N MET A 72 -0.09 -7.75 2.48
CA MET A 72 -1.02 -6.62 2.55
C MET A 72 -2.23 -6.88 3.46
N LYS A 73 -2.61 -8.15 3.67
CA LYS A 73 -3.72 -8.54 4.57
C LYS A 73 -3.32 -8.56 6.04
N LYS A 74 -2.02 -8.62 6.38
CA LYS A 74 -1.56 -8.63 7.77
C LYS A 74 -1.86 -7.29 8.44
N SER A 75 -2.26 -7.34 9.70
CA SER A 75 -2.47 -6.15 10.52
C SER A 75 -1.16 -5.38 10.67
N ARG A 76 -1.23 -4.05 10.59
CA ARG A 76 -0.05 -3.17 10.64
C ARG A 76 -0.38 -1.79 11.20
N CYS A 77 0.65 -1.02 11.51
CA CYS A 77 0.51 0.37 11.90
C CYS A 77 0.03 1.25 10.73
N GLY A 78 -0.58 2.40 11.05
CA GLY A 78 -1.08 3.36 10.08
C GLY A 78 -0.05 4.38 9.58
N VAL A 79 1.22 4.22 9.96
CA VAL A 79 2.30 5.13 9.55
C VAL A 79 2.76 4.76 8.12
N PRO A 80 2.91 5.75 7.21
CA PRO A 80 3.44 5.52 5.87
C PRO A 80 4.88 4.99 5.85
N ASP A 81 5.23 4.17 4.85
CA ASP A 81 6.53 3.48 4.80
C ASP A 81 7.62 4.29 4.09
N ILE A 82 7.25 5.15 3.14
CA ILE A 82 8.20 5.84 2.24
C ILE A 82 8.31 7.35 2.48
N VAL A 83 7.47 7.91 3.35
CA VAL A 83 7.44 9.36 3.59
C VAL A 83 8.26 9.66 4.84
N ALA A 84 9.24 10.57 4.73
CA ALA A 84 9.90 11.13 5.91
C ALA A 84 8.83 11.74 6.83
N TYR A 85 8.97 11.60 8.15
CA TYR A 85 8.00 12.00 9.18
C TYR A 85 7.61 13.50 9.13
N SER A 86 6.94 14.01 8.10
CA SER A 86 6.74 15.46 7.89
C SER A 86 5.65 16.07 8.78
N THR A 87 5.17 15.36 9.80
CA THR A 87 4.08 15.84 10.66
C THR A 87 4.49 17.06 11.49
N PHE A 88 5.78 17.22 11.77
CA PHE A 88 6.32 18.36 12.51
C PHE A 88 7.54 18.93 11.79
N ALA A 89 7.68 20.26 11.79
CA ALA A 89 8.87 20.91 11.25
C ALA A 89 10.06 20.74 12.21
N GLY A 90 11.22 20.36 11.68
CA GLY A 90 12.48 20.28 12.43
C GLY A 90 12.86 18.86 12.88
N ASP A 91 13.69 18.78 13.92
CA ASP A 91 14.25 17.51 14.41
C ASP A 91 13.20 16.66 15.13
N TYR A 92 13.08 15.40 14.71
CA TYR A 92 12.14 14.41 15.30
C TYR A 92 12.58 13.84 16.65
N LYS A 93 13.57 14.47 17.30
CA LYS A 93 14.14 14.01 18.56
C LYS A 93 13.59 14.84 19.71
N TRP A 94 13.18 14.16 20.78
CA TRP A 94 12.85 14.83 22.04
C TRP A 94 14.06 15.65 22.53
N LYS A 95 13.87 16.96 22.71
CA LYS A 95 14.91 17.87 23.22
C LYS A 95 15.23 17.64 24.70
N LYS A 96 14.26 17.09 25.44
CA LYS A 96 14.38 16.72 26.86
C LYS A 96 14.26 15.22 27.03
N HIS A 97 14.84 14.69 28.10
CA HIS A 97 14.82 13.26 28.42
C HIS A 97 13.70 12.88 29.40
N ASP A 98 13.22 13.85 30.21
CA ASP A 98 12.09 13.64 31.12
C ASP A 98 10.76 13.78 30.35
N LEU A 99 10.29 12.64 29.83
CA LEU A 99 9.06 12.52 29.06
C LEU A 99 7.86 12.19 29.98
N THR A 100 6.72 12.82 29.70
CA THR A 100 5.45 12.61 30.42
C THR A 100 4.33 12.39 29.39
N TYR A 101 3.38 11.50 29.69
CA TYR A 101 2.22 11.22 28.85
C TYR A 101 0.91 11.41 29.64
N ARG A 102 -0.22 11.49 28.94
CA ARG A 102 -1.56 11.60 29.52
C ARG A 102 -2.48 10.53 28.95
#